data_AF-A0A535QSP7-F1
#
_entry.id   AF-A0A535QSP7-F1
#
_cell.length_a   1.000
_cell.length_b   1.000
_cell.length_c   1.000
_cell.angle_alpha   90.00
_cell.angle_beta   90.00
_cell.angle_gamma   90.00
#
_symmetry.space_group_name_H-M   'P 1'
#
loop_
_entity.id
_entity.type
_entity.pdbx_description
1 polymer ?
#
loop_
_entity_poly.entity_id
_entity_poly.type
_entity_poly.pdbx_seq_one_letter_code
_entity_poly.pdbx_strand_id
1 'polypeptide(L)'
;MPPALYCLTLWHTWRWTGDDKLLKAHLETAKAAIRWCDERGDRDRDGLLEYETRSPKGYRNQSWKDAGDAVVHADGRQADLPLATVELQGYLFAAHLAMAEKPRQDLGNTGVQYPLQKELLL
;
A
#
# COMPACT_ATOMS: atom_id res chain seq x y z
N MET A 1 2.77 0.84 9.46
CA MET A 1 2.28 0.01 8.34
C MET A 1 1.64 0.92 7.30
N PRO A 2 1.94 0.73 6.00
CA PRO A 2 1.40 1.58 4.93
C PRO A 2 -0.12 1.45 4.77
N PRO A 3 -0.81 2.49 4.28
CA PRO A 3 -2.27 2.52 4.19
C PRO A 3 -2.87 1.78 2.99
N ALA A 4 -2.08 1.03 2.19
CA ALA A 4 -2.55 0.34 0.97
C ALA A 4 -3.72 -0.63 1.22
N LEU A 5 -3.75 -1.30 2.38
CA LEU A 5 -4.85 -2.21 2.75
C LEU A 5 -6.20 -1.50 2.91
N TYR A 6 -6.20 -0.20 3.23
CA TYR A 6 -7.44 0.59 3.29
C TYR A 6 -8.12 0.64 1.91
N CYS A 7 -7.34 0.92 0.86
CA CYS A 7 -7.81 0.98 -0.51
C CYS A 7 -8.37 -0.37 -0.97
N LEU A 8 -7.64 -1.46 -0.68
CA LEU A 8 -8.10 -2.82 -0.99
C LEU A 8 -9.40 -3.16 -0.25
N THR A 9 -9.50 -2.83 1.03
CA THR A 9 -10.69 -3.12 1.84
C THR A 9 -11.90 -2.35 1.31
N LEU A 10 -11.74 -1.06 1.00
CA LEU A 10 -12.80 -0.25 0.39
C LEU A 10 -13.25 -0.82 -0.94
N TRP A 11 -12.31 -1.17 -1.82
CA TRP A 11 -12.60 -1.75 -3.12
C TRP A 11 -13.32 -3.09 -3.01
N HIS A 12 -12.82 -4.03 -2.21
CA HIS A 12 -13.47 -5.32 -1.98
C HIS A 12 -14.88 -5.16 -1.41
N THR A 13 -15.06 -4.24 -0.45
CA THR A 13 -16.36 -3.98 0.16
C THR A 13 -17.33 -3.44 -0.89
N TRP A 14 -16.93 -2.44 -1.67
CA TRP A 14 -17.75 -1.90 -2.76
C TRP A 14 -18.08 -2.96 -3.83
N ARG A 15 -17.10 -3.77 -4.26
CA ARG A 15 -17.31 -4.85 -5.22
C ARG A 15 -18.30 -5.90 -4.73
N TRP A 16 -18.29 -6.19 -3.43
CA TRP A 16 -19.16 -7.18 -2.81
C TRP A 16 -20.58 -6.65 -2.61
N THR A 17 -20.73 -5.39 -2.20
CA THR A 17 -22.04 -4.82 -1.84
C THR A 17 -22.72 -4.08 -2.98
N GLY A 18 -21.96 -3.57 -3.95
CA GLY A 18 -22.42 -2.63 -4.96
C GLY A 18 -22.84 -1.27 -4.39
N ASP A 19 -22.43 -0.92 -3.15
CA ASP A 19 -22.78 0.35 -2.51
C ASP A 19 -21.89 1.49 -2.97
N ASP A 20 -22.37 2.22 -3.98
CA ASP A 20 -21.65 3.35 -4.55
C ASP A 20 -21.57 4.56 -3.61
N LYS A 21 -22.45 4.67 -2.61
CA LYS A 21 -22.40 5.76 -1.62
C LYS A 21 -21.23 5.57 -0.68
N LEU A 22 -20.95 4.33 -0.27
CA LEU A 22 -19.76 3.96 0.50
C LEU A 22 -18.49 4.35 -0.26
N LEU A 23 -18.39 3.96 -1.53
CA LEU A 23 -17.23 4.29 -2.36
C LEU A 23 -17.05 5.81 -2.46
N LYS A 24 -18.12 6.55 -2.79
CA LYS A 24 -18.09 8.02 -2.88
C LYS A 24 -17.64 8.68 -1.58
N ALA A 25 -18.12 8.21 -0.43
CA ALA A 25 -17.79 8.77 0.87
C ALA A 25 -16.31 8.61 1.26
N HIS A 26 -15.66 7.54 0.79
CA HIS A 26 -14.28 7.20 1.16
C HIS A 26 -13.25 7.39 0.06
N LEU A 27 -13.68 7.77 -1.16
CA LEU A 27 -12.81 7.88 -2.33
C LEU A 27 -11.64 8.85 -2.09
N GLU A 28 -11.89 10.02 -1.49
CA GLU A 28 -10.83 11.00 -1.25
C GLU A 28 -9.85 10.54 -0.17
N THR A 29 -10.31 9.78 0.83
CA THR A 29 -9.44 9.13 1.82
C THR A 29 -8.57 8.07 1.15
N ALA A 30 -9.14 7.24 0.27
CA ALA A 30 -8.39 6.22 -0.45
C ALA A 30 -7.34 6.83 -1.40
N LYS A 31 -7.68 7.93 -2.08
CA LYS A 31 -6.71 8.69 -2.88
C LYS A 31 -5.58 9.26 -2.01
N ALA A 32 -5.90 9.79 -0.83
CA ALA A 32 -4.90 10.30 0.10
C ALA A 32 -3.98 9.19 0.63
N ALA A 33 -4.53 7.99 0.87
CA ALA A 33 -3.74 6.83 1.28
C ALA A 33 -2.70 6.45 0.22
N ILE A 34 -3.08 6.36 -1.06
CA ILE A 34 -2.09 6.04 -2.10
C ILE A 34 -1.10 7.18 -2.31
N ARG A 35 -1.55 8.45 -2.33
CA ARG A 35 -0.62 9.59 -2.42
C ARG A 35 0.42 9.57 -1.30
N TRP A 36 0.02 9.16 -0.09
CA TRP A 36 0.97 8.99 1.01
C TRP A 36 2.00 7.89 0.71
N CYS A 37 1.58 6.76 0.13
CA CYS A 37 2.52 5.71 -0.29
C CYS A 37 3.53 6.26 -1.31
N ASP A 38 3.04 7.00 -2.32
CA ASP A 38 3.89 7.54 -3.40
C ASP A 38 4.85 8.63 -2.91
N GLU A 39 4.38 9.54 -2.04
CA GLU A 39 5.14 10.73 -1.65
C GLU A 39 5.99 10.53 -0.39
N ARG A 40 5.58 9.61 0.50
CA ARG A 40 6.12 9.48 1.87
C ARG A 40 6.49 8.05 2.25
N GLY A 41 6.14 7.08 1.41
CA GLY A 41 6.33 5.66 1.69
C GLY A 41 7.75 5.16 1.43
N ASP A 42 8.45 5.81 0.52
CA ASP A 42 9.85 5.54 0.16
C ASP A 42 10.77 6.47 0.98
N ARG A 43 11.46 5.92 1.99
CA ARG A 43 12.26 6.72 2.93
C ARG A 43 13.68 6.91 2.44
N ASP A 44 14.28 5.88 1.85
CA ASP A 44 15.66 5.91 1.37
C ASP A 44 15.79 6.31 -0.11
N ARG A 45 14.66 6.45 -0.82
CA ARG A 45 14.52 6.90 -2.22
C ARG A 45 14.97 5.86 -3.24
N ASP A 46 14.80 4.58 -2.94
CA ASP A 46 15.09 3.48 -3.85
C ASP A 46 13.89 3.08 -4.76
N GLY A 47 12.74 3.73 -4.57
CA GLY A 47 11.51 3.49 -5.33
C GLY A 47 10.58 2.43 -4.72
N LEU A 48 10.91 1.87 -3.55
CA LEU A 48 10.10 0.87 -2.88
C LEU A 48 9.34 1.45 -1.69
N LEU A 49 8.20 0.84 -1.36
CA LEU A 49 7.44 1.20 -0.18
C LEU A 49 8.03 0.54 1.07
N GLU A 50 8.32 1.35 2.07
CA GLU A 50 9.09 0.91 3.23
C GLU A 50 8.37 1.10 4.58
N TYR A 51 8.90 0.44 5.60
CA TYR A 51 8.61 0.78 6.99
C TYR A 51 9.86 0.86 7.85
N GLU A 52 9.78 1.71 8.86
CA GLU A 52 10.71 1.75 9.97
C GLU A 52 9.94 2.15 11.23
N THR A 53 10.32 1.57 12.38
CA THR A 53 9.73 1.97 13.66
C THR A 53 10.10 3.42 13.99
N ARG A 54 9.09 4.23 14.36
CA ARG A 54 9.31 5.61 14.81
C ARG A 54 9.42 5.74 16.33
N SER A 55 9.27 4.63 17.05
CA SER A 55 9.30 4.58 18.51
C SER A 55 10.38 3.62 18.97
N PRO A 56 11.16 3.98 20.00
CA PRO A 56 12.10 3.05 20.65
C PRO A 56 11.43 1.79 21.21
N LYS A 57 10.11 1.82 21.43
CA LYS A 57 9.29 0.70 21.90
C LYS A 57 8.34 0.14 20.83
N GLY A 58 8.45 0.61 19.58
CA GLY A 58 7.57 0.16 18.50
C GLY A 58 8.00 -1.21 17.96
N TYR A 59 7.04 -1.92 17.35
CA TYR A 59 7.35 -3.16 16.64
C TYR A 59 8.40 -2.92 15.57
N ARG A 60 9.47 -3.72 15.58
CA ARG A 60 10.54 -3.67 14.57
C ARG A 60 9.94 -3.96 13.19
N ASN A 61 9.25 -5.09 13.08
CA ASN A 61 8.61 -5.53 11.85
C ASN A 61 7.15 -5.08 11.84
N GLN A 62 6.77 -4.33 10.80
CA GLN A 62 5.40 -3.82 10.59
C GLN A 62 4.74 -4.49 9.37
N SER A 63 5.20 -5.70 9.05
CA SER A 63 4.64 -6.61 8.06
C SER A 63 3.85 -7.73 8.76
N TRP A 64 3.22 -8.64 7.99
CA TRP A 64 2.56 -9.83 8.55
C TRP A 64 3.47 -10.67 9.45
N LYS A 65 4.77 -10.74 9.12
CA LYS A 65 5.80 -11.32 9.99
C LYS A 65 6.27 -10.30 11.03
N ASP A 66 5.47 -10.08 12.07
CA ASP A 66 5.66 -9.01 13.06
C ASP A 66 6.66 -9.34 14.19
N ALA A 67 7.01 -10.62 14.37
CA ALA A 67 8.05 -11.03 15.31
C ALA A 67 9.39 -10.35 14.99
N GLY A 68 10.07 -9.86 16.02
CA GLY A 68 11.23 -8.96 15.87
C GLY A 68 12.43 -9.55 15.13
N ASP A 69 12.55 -10.88 15.12
CA ASP A 69 13.62 -11.65 14.49
C ASP A 69 13.19 -12.33 13.17
N ALA A 70 11.99 -12.04 12.66
CA ALA A 70 11.41 -12.79 11.55
C ALA A 70 11.93 -12.44 10.14
N VAL A 71 12.61 -11.30 9.98
CA VAL A 71 13.13 -10.83 8.69
C VAL A 71 14.65 -10.84 8.70
N VAL A 72 15.22 -11.88 8.09
CA VAL A 72 16.66 -12.17 8.09
C VAL A 72 17.18 -12.36 6.67
N HIS A 73 18.48 -12.13 6.48
CA HIS A 73 19.20 -12.52 5.29
C HIS A 73 19.41 -14.05 5.23
N ALA A 74 19.87 -14.55 4.08
CA ALA A 74 20.12 -15.98 3.89
C ALA A 74 21.16 -16.57 4.86
N ASP A 75 22.04 -15.73 5.42
CA ASP A 75 23.03 -16.11 6.43
C ASP A 75 22.49 -16.05 7.88
N GLY A 76 21.22 -15.71 8.07
CA GLY A 76 20.55 -15.59 9.37
C GLY A 76 20.76 -14.27 10.08
N ARG A 77 21.51 -13.31 9.51
CA ARG A 77 21.62 -11.96 10.08
C ARG A 77 20.30 -11.21 9.95
N GLN A 78 19.96 -10.40 10.97
CA GLN A 78 18.78 -9.55 10.92
C GLN A 78 18.91 -8.51 9.81
N ALA A 79 17.85 -8.33 9.03
CA ALA A 79 17.80 -7.26 8.04
C ALA A 79 17.64 -5.90 8.74
N ASP A 80 18.36 -4.90 8.24
CA ASP A 80 18.34 -3.53 8.76
C ASP A 80 17.08 -2.77 8.33
N LEU A 81 16.72 -1.74 9.10
CA LEU A 81 15.63 -0.83 8.74
C LEU A 81 16.21 0.34 7.93
N PRO A 82 15.41 0.99 7.04
CA PRO A 82 14.04 0.65 6.67
C PRO A 82 13.92 -0.67 5.88
N LEU A 83 12.74 -1.31 5.94
CA LEU A 83 12.47 -2.57 5.25
C LEU A 83 11.41 -2.40 4.16
N ALA A 84 11.75 -2.85 2.95
CA ALA A 84 10.88 -2.96 1.78
C ALA A 84 10.52 -4.42 1.48
N THR A 85 9.52 -4.98 2.17
CA THR A 85 9.16 -6.40 1.95
C THR A 85 8.34 -6.57 0.66
N VAL A 86 8.51 -7.72 -0.02
CA VAL A 86 7.72 -8.08 -1.21
C VAL A 86 6.21 -8.08 -0.94
N GLU A 87 5.82 -8.41 0.29
CA GLU A 87 4.43 -8.36 0.74
C GLU A 87 3.85 -6.95 0.62
N LEU A 88 4.57 -5.93 1.10
CA LEU A 88 4.11 -4.54 1.02
C LEU A 88 4.02 -4.06 -0.42
N GLN A 89 4.97 -4.46 -1.27
CA GLN A 89 4.91 -4.15 -2.69
C GLN A 89 3.68 -4.80 -3.35
N GLY A 90 3.38 -6.05 -2.99
CA GLY A 90 2.18 -6.75 -3.44
C GLY A 90 0.89 -6.04 -3.04
N TYR A 91 0.80 -5.54 -1.81
CA TYR A 91 -0.36 -4.75 -1.37
C TYR A 91 -0.47 -3.41 -2.10
N LEU A 92 0.64 -2.69 -2.28
CA LEU A 92 0.65 -1.43 -3.00
C LEU A 92 0.21 -1.63 -4.46
N PHE A 93 0.78 -2.62 -5.14
CA PHE A 93 0.41 -2.98 -6.50
C PHE A 93 -1.09 -3.33 -6.63
N ALA A 94 -1.59 -4.20 -5.75
CA ALA A 94 -3.01 -4.55 -5.74
C ALA A 94 -3.91 -3.34 -5.47
N ALA A 95 -3.49 -2.44 -4.58
CA ALA A 95 -4.22 -1.21 -4.29
C ALA A 95 -4.25 -0.26 -5.50
N HIS A 96 -3.17 -0.13 -6.27
CA HIS A 96 -3.19 0.63 -7.53
C HIS A 96 -4.16 0.04 -8.55
N LEU A 97 -4.17 -1.29 -8.73
CA LEU A 97 -5.12 -1.95 -9.62
C LEU A 97 -6.57 -1.71 -9.19
N ALA A 98 -6.85 -1.85 -7.89
CA ALA A 98 -8.17 -1.59 -7.32
C ALA A 98 -8.63 -0.14 -7.55
N MET A 99 -7.74 0.83 -7.36
CA MET A 99 -8.06 2.26 -7.52
C MET A 99 -8.15 2.71 -9.00
N ALA A 100 -7.54 1.96 -9.91
CA ALA A 100 -7.66 2.16 -11.36
C ALA A 100 -8.97 1.60 -11.94
N GLU A 101 -9.67 0.72 -11.21
CA GLU A 101 -10.96 0.22 -11.67
C GLU A 101 -11.97 1.36 -11.77
N LYS A 102 -12.60 1.47 -12.95
CA LYS A 102 -13.64 2.47 -13.19
C LYS A 102 -14.97 2.00 -12.58
N PRO A 103 -15.57 2.77 -11.66
CA PRO A 103 -16.90 2.48 -11.16
C PRO A 103 -17.98 2.66 -12.26
N ARG A 104 -19.23 2.29 -11.97
CA ARG A 104 -20.35 2.48 -12.89
C ARG A 104 -20.45 3.94 -13.39
N GLN A 105 -20.94 4.11 -14.62
CA GLN A 105 -20.87 5.36 -15.40
C GLN A 105 -21.44 6.60 -14.67
N ASP A 106 -22.34 6.43 -13.71
CA ASP A 106 -23.01 7.47 -12.93
C ASP A 106 -22.19 8.00 -11.73
N LEU A 107 -21.00 7.45 -11.48
CA LEU A 107 -20.13 7.81 -10.35
C LEU A 107 -18.98 8.74 -10.73
N GLY A 108 -18.88 9.08 -12.01
CA GLY A 108 -17.76 9.85 -12.54
C GLY A 108 -16.47 9.02 -12.66
N ASN A 109 -15.48 9.58 -13.34
CA ASN A 109 -14.15 8.98 -13.39
C ASN A 109 -13.52 9.06 -11.99
N THR A 110 -12.94 7.98 -11.45
CA THR A 110 -12.17 8.06 -10.18
C THR A 110 -11.02 9.05 -10.30
N GLY A 111 -10.63 9.40 -11.54
CA GLY A 111 -9.68 10.47 -11.85
C GLY A 111 -8.25 10.11 -11.49
N VAL A 112 -8.03 8.85 -11.09
CA VAL A 112 -6.74 8.39 -10.63
C VAL A 112 -6.04 7.65 -11.77
N GLN A 113 -5.30 8.41 -12.56
CA GLN A 113 -4.28 7.84 -13.43
C GLN A 113 -3.04 7.61 -12.59
N TYR A 114 -2.83 6.37 -12.14
CA TYR A 114 -1.49 6.00 -11.70
C TYR A 114 -0.63 5.80 -12.93
N PRO A 115 0.57 6.38 -13.01
CA PRO A 115 1.59 5.75 -13.81
C PRO A 115 1.74 4.35 -13.20
N LEU A 116 1.31 3.31 -13.92
CA LEU A 116 1.95 2.01 -13.76
C LEU A 116 3.42 2.34 -13.99
N GLN A 117 4.19 2.50 -12.91
CA GLN A 117 5.56 2.98 -12.98
C GLN A 117 6.26 2.09 -13.99
N LYS A 118 6.64 2.74 -15.09
CA LYS A 118 7.59 2.21 -16.05
C LYS A 118 8.80 1.75 -15.22
N GLU A 119 9.28 0.55 -15.51
CA GLU A 119 10.58 0.02 -15.05
C GLU A 119 10.62 -0.52 -13.61
N LEU A 120 10.03 -1.70 -13.37
CA LEU A 120 10.50 -2.63 -12.31
C LEU A 120 10.14 -4.10 -12.65
N LEU A 121 10.05 -4.40 -13.94
CA LEU A 121 10.12 -5.75 -14.49
C LEU A 121 11.31 -5.79 -15.44
N LEU A 122 12.52 -5.86 -14.87
CA LEU A 122 13.73 -6.50 -15.41
C LEU A 122 14.81 -6.47 -14.33
#